data_AF-A0A9D7ZM00-F1
#
_entry.id   AF-A0A9D7ZM00-F1
#
_cell.length_a   1.000
_cell.length_b   1.000
_cell.length_c   1.000
_cell.angle_alpha   90.00
_cell.angle_beta   90.00
_cell.angle_gamma   90.00
#
_symmetry.space_group_name_H-M   'P 1'
#
loop_
_entity.id
_entity.type
_entity.pdbx_description
1 polymer ?
#
loop_
_entity_poly.entity_id
_entity_poly.type
_entity_poly.pdbx_seq_one_letter_code
_entity_poly.pdbx_strand_id
1 'polypeptide(L)' 'MNNLVIVESPAKAKTIEGFLGSEFVVKSCYGHIREL' A
#
# COMPACT_ATOMS: atom_id res chain seq x y z
N MET A 1 7.87 -13.20 -8.18
CA MET A 1 6.54 -12.65 -8.53
C MET A 1 6.11 -11.86 -7.31
N ASN A 2 6.10 -10.52 -7.36
CA ASN A 2 5.87 -9.71 -6.16
C ASN A 2 4.40 -9.34 -6.08
N ASN A 3 3.78 -9.58 -4.93
CA ASN A 3 2.36 -9.31 -4.72
C ASN A 3 2.15 -7.82 -4.45
N LEU A 4 1.29 -7.15 -5.23
CA LEU A 4 0.98 -5.73 -5.04
C LEU A 4 -0.17 -5.55 -4.05
N VAL A 5 0.03 -4.71 -3.04
CA VAL A 5 -0.99 -4.31 -2.07
C VAL A 5 -1.16 -2.79 -2.12
N ILE A 6 -2.39 -2.32 -2.28
CA ILE A 6 -2.71 -0.89 -2.28
C ILE A 6 -3.51 -0.54 -1.02
N VAL A 7 -3.09 0.53 -0.35
CA VAL A 7 -3.70 1.05 0.89
C VAL A 7 -4.02 2.54 0.75
N GLU A 8 -4.84 3.10 1.64
CA GLU A 8 -5.31 4.49 1.48
C GLU A 8 -4.27 5.56 1.87
N SER A 9 -3.39 5.25 2.83
CA SER A 9 -2.50 6.24 3.46
C SER A 9 -1.03 5.80 3.48
N PRO A 10 -0.07 6.73 3.37
CA PRO A 10 1.36 6.40 3.47
C PRO A 10 1.76 5.81 4.82
N ALA A 11 1.14 6.28 5.91
CA ALA A 11 1.39 5.76 7.26
C ALA A 11 1.01 4.28 7.35
N LYS A 12 -0.14 3.88 6.77
CA LYS A 12 -0.54 2.48 6.73
C LYS A 12 0.39 1.65 5.85
N ALA A 13 0.86 2.18 4.72
CA ALA A 13 1.81 1.47 3.86
C ALA A 13 3.08 1.08 4.63
N LYS A 14 3.68 2.05 5.34
CA LYS A 14 4.89 1.81 6.16
C LYS A 14 4.67 0.76 7.25
N THR A 15 3.51 0.77 7.89
CA THR A 15 3.13 -0.21 8.91
C THR A 15 2.96 -1.60 8.30
N ILE A 16 2.25 -1.72 7.17
CA ILE A 16 1.95 -3.01 6.51
C ILE A 16 3.20 -3.63 5.86
N GLU A 17 4.12 -2.84 5.31
CA GLU A 17 5.41 -3.34 4.78
C GLU A 17 6.19 -4.12 5.85
N GLY A 18 6.19 -3.65 7.10
CA GLY A 18 6.86 -4.33 8.21
C GLY A 18 6.23 -5.68 8.57
N PHE A 19 4.93 -5.87 8.33
CA PHE A 19 4.22 -7.11 8.63
C PHE A 19 4.31 -8.14 7.50
N LEU A 20 4.23 -7.69 6.24
CA LEU A 20 4.18 -8.59 5.08
C LEU A 20 5.57 -8.97 4.55
N GLY A 21 6.60 -8.17 4.85
CA GLY A 21 7.96 -8.43 4.39
C GLY A 21 8.16 -8.20 2.89
N SER A 22 9.32 -8.61 2.39
CA SER A 22 9.84 -8.25 1.05
C SER A 22 9.13 -8.93 -0.13
N GLU A 23 8.25 -9.90 0.12
CA GLU A 23 7.48 -10.56 -0.95
C GLU A 23 6.31 -9.68 -1.47
N PHE A 24 5.98 -8.63 -0.73
CA PHE A 24 4.90 -7.71 -1.05
C PHE A 24 5.44 -6.33 -1.38
N VAL A 25 4.89 -5.73 -2.43
CA VAL A 25 5.06 -4.31 -2.74
C VAL A 25 3.83 -3.58 -2.24
N VAL A 26 4.00 -2.72 -1.24
CA VAL A 26 2.88 -1.95 -0.66
C VAL A 26 2.94 -0.51 -1.14
N LYS A 27 1.84 0.01 -1.68
CA LYS A 27 1.74 1.41 -2.16
C LYS A 27 0.50 2.09 -1.61
N SER A 28 0.60 3.38 -1.29
CA SER A 28 -0.57 4.17 -0.92
C SER A 28 -1.20 4.85 -2.14
N CYS A 29 -2.53 4.90 -2.19
CA CYS A 29 -3.27 5.67 -3.21
C CYS A 29 -3.47 7.15 -2.82
N TYR A 30 -3.06 7.55 -1.61
CA TYR A 30 -3.17 8.92 -1.10
C TYR A 30 -4.60 9.47 -1.04
N GLY A 31 -5.61 8.59 -0.90
CA GLY A 31 -7.03 8.95 -0.86
C GLY A 31 -7.77 8.63 -2.17
N HIS A 32 -8.77 9.44 -2.50
CA HIS A 32 -9.65 9.19 -3.65
C HIS A 32 -8.89 9.31 -4.98
N ILE A 33 -8.95 8.26 -5.80
CA ILE A 33 -8.27 8.21 -7.11
C ILE A 33 -9.10 8.91 -8.19
N ARG A 34 -10.43 8.93 -8.04
CA ARG A 34 -11.35 9.60 -8.97
C ARG A 34 -12.57 10.11 -8.22
N GLU A 35 -13.05 11.26 -8.67
CA GLU A 35 -14.32 11.88 -8.28
C GLU A 35 -15.13 12.22 -9.55
N LEU A 36 -16.41 12.57 -9.36
CA LEU A 36 -17.43 12.68 -10.40
C LEU A 36 -17.27 13.91 -11.31
#